data_AF-A0A851HP45-F1
#
_entry.id   AF-A0A851HP45-F1
#
_cell.length_a   1.000
_cell.length_b   1.000
_cell.length_c   1.000
_cell.angle_alpha   90.00
_cell.angle_beta   90.00
_cell.angle_gamma   90.00
#
_symmetry.space_group_name_H-M   'P 1'
#
loop_
_entity.id
_entity.type
_entity.pdbx_description
1 polymer ?
#
loop_
_entity_poly.entity_id
_entity_poly.type
_entity_poly.pdbx_seq_one_letter_code
_entity_poly.pdbx_strand_id
1 'polypeptide(L)' 'MPWWSTLLLALGGILLGGAWSLHRQKAPIWVRITFVILAALAIIAAFFTVPWAD' A
#
# COMPACT_ATOMS: atom_id res chain seq x y z
N MET A 1 14.25 -7.50 -7.73
CA MET A 1 12.80 -7.20 -7.81
C MET A 1 12.59 -6.23 -8.96
N PRO A 2 11.63 -6.46 -9.85
CA PRO A 2 11.35 -5.53 -10.93
C PRO A 2 10.93 -4.14 -10.44
N TRP A 3 11.12 -3.11 -11.29
CA TRP A 3 10.79 -1.73 -10.92
C TRP A 3 9.30 -1.54 -10.59
N TRP A 4 8.40 -2.28 -11.25
CA TRP A 4 6.97 -2.26 -10.93
C TRP A 4 6.67 -2.80 -9.52
N SER A 5 7.34 -3.88 -9.08
CA SER A 5 7.21 -4.38 -7.71
C SER A 5 7.70 -3.36 -6.69
N THR A 6 8.80 -2.66 -6.99
CA THR A 6 9.30 -1.56 -6.16
C THR A 6 8.30 -0.40 -6.07
N LEU A 7 7.67 -0.02 -7.19
CA LEU A 7 6.62 1.01 -7.21
C LEU A 7 5.40 0.61 -6.38
N LEU A 8 4.97 -0.65 -6.45
CA LEU A 8 3.85 -1.18 -5.65
C LEU A 8 4.17 -1.16 -4.15
N LEU A 9 5.39 -1.50 -3.76
CA LEU A 9 5.86 -1.38 -2.38
C LEU A 9 5.88 0.09 -1.90
N ALA A 10 6.43 0.99 -2.73
CA ALA A 10 6.45 2.42 -2.44
C ALA A 10 5.03 2.99 -2.29
N LEU A 11 4.12 2.60 -3.19
CA LEU A 11 2.70 2.96 -3.12
C LEU A 11 2.06 2.45 -1.83
N GLY A 12 2.33 1.20 -1.42
CA GLY A 12 1.88 0.65 -0.15
C GLY A 12 2.31 1.50 1.06
N GLY A 13 3.58 1.91 1.10
CA GLY A 13 4.10 2.82 2.11
C GLY A 13 3.42 4.19 2.10
N ILE A 14 3.21 4.78 0.91
CA ILE A 14 2.50 6.06 0.75
C ILE A 14 1.05 5.95 1.25
N LEU A 15 0.36 4.85 0.94
CA LEU A 15 -1.02 4.64 1.38
C LEU A 15 -1.14 4.46 2.89
N LEU A 16 -0.18 3.78 3.54
CA LEU A 16 -0.10 3.72 5.01
C LEU A 16 0.14 5.11 5.62
N GLY A 17 1.07 5.89 5.04
CA GLY A 17 1.29 7.28 5.42
C GLY A 17 0.04 8.14 5.24
N GLY A 18 -0.69 7.93 4.14
CA GLY A 18 -1.98 8.55 3.85
C GLY A 18 -3.04 8.20 4.88
N ALA A 19 -3.17 6.91 5.26
CA ALA A 19 -4.07 6.46 6.31
C ALA A 19 -3.77 7.14 7.67
N TRP A 20 -2.49 7.27 8.01
CA TRP A 20 -2.06 7.98 9.23
C TRP A 20 -2.35 9.49 9.16
N SER A 21 -2.11 10.12 8.02
CA SER A 21 -2.47 11.53 7.80
C SER A 21 -3.97 11.77 7.95
N LEU A 22 -4.80 10.91 7.34
CA LEU A 22 -6.26 10.90 7.49
C LEU A 22 -6.68 10.63 8.94
N HIS A 23 -5.91 9.81 9.66
CA HIS A 23 -6.09 9.59 11.09
C HIS A 23 -5.95 10.90 11.89
N ARG A 24 -4.89 11.66 11.61
CA ARG A 24 -4.63 12.96 12.24
C ARG A 24 -5.68 14.01 11.88
N GLN A 25 -6.20 13.98 10.65
CA GLN A 25 -7.21 14.92 10.16
C GLN A 25 -8.64 14.60 10.64
N LYS A 26 -8.85 13.63 11.52
CA LYS A 26 -10.19 13.20 11.98
C LYS A 26 -11.12 12.75 10.83
N ALA A 27 -10.54 12.33 9.70
CA ALA A 27 -11.31 11.80 8.56
C ALA A 27 -12.16 10.59 8.96
N PRO A 28 -13.27 10.30 8.24
CA PRO A 28 -14.15 9.18 8.55
C PRO A 28 -13.39 7.86 8.63
N ILE A 29 -13.79 7.00 9.58
CA ILE A 29 -13.09 5.73 9.84
C ILE A 29 -13.04 4.82 8.60
N TRP A 30 -14.13 4.81 7.82
CA TRP A 30 -14.22 4.02 6.59
C TRP A 30 -13.15 4.42 5.56
N VAL A 31 -12.87 5.72 5.41
CA VAL A 31 -11.84 6.22 4.48
C VAL A 31 -10.45 5.75 4.91
N ARG A 32 -10.16 5.77 6.21
CA ARG A 32 -8.87 5.27 6.74
C ARG A 32 -8.72 3.77 6.49
N ILE A 33 -9.79 3.00 6.74
CA ILE A 33 -9.82 1.55 6.51
C ILE A 33 -9.57 1.25 5.03
N THR A 34 -10.23 1.97 4.11
CA THR A 34 -9.99 1.80 2.67
C THR A 34 -8.52 2.02 2.30
N PHE A 35 -7.86 3.05 2.83
CA PHE A 35 -6.44 3.29 2.58
C PHE A 35 -5.54 2.16 3.11
N VAL A 36 -5.84 1.64 4.29
CA VAL A 36 -5.10 0.50 4.86
C VAL A 36 -5.28 -0.76 4.02
N ILE A 37 -6.50 -1.04 3.57
CA ILE A 37 -6.79 -2.18 2.69
C ILE A 37 -6.01 -2.04 1.36
N LEU A 38 -6.08 -0.87 0.73
CA LEU A 38 -5.35 -0.62 -0.52
C LEU A 38 -3.84 -0.73 -0.34
N ALA A 39 -3.31 -0.26 0.80
CA ALA A 39 -1.89 -0.41 1.11
C ALA A 39 -1.47 -1.88 1.20
N ALA A 40 -2.26 -2.69 1.92
CA ALA A 40 -2.00 -4.12 2.05
C ALA A 40 -2.05 -4.82 0.68
N LEU A 41 -3.06 -4.52 -0.14
CA LEU A 41 -3.18 -5.08 -1.49
C LEU A 41 -2.01 -4.70 -2.40
N ALA A 42 -1.55 -3.45 -2.34
CA ALA A 42 -0.39 -3.01 -3.11
C ALA A 42 0.89 -3.74 -2.71
N ILE A 43 1.12 -3.92 -1.40
CA ILE A 43 2.28 -4.67 -0.88
C ILE A 43 2.20 -6.14 -1.31
N ILE A 44 1.03 -6.78 -1.16
CA ILE A 44 0.81 -8.16 -1.62
C ILE A 44 1.12 -8.26 -3.11
N ALA A 45 0.53 -7.38 -3.94
CA ALA A 45 0.76 -7.36 -5.38
C ALA A 45 2.25 -7.15 -5.74
N ALA A 46 2.99 -6.36 -4.96
CA ALA A 46 4.42 -6.20 -5.15
C ALA A 46 5.16 -7.55 -5.08
N PHE A 47 4.86 -8.38 -4.08
CA PHE A 47 5.47 -9.71 -3.94
C PHE A 47 5.01 -10.70 -5.01
N PHE A 48 3.76 -10.64 -5.45
CA PHE A 48 3.26 -11.48 -6.55
C PHE A 48 3.90 -11.15 -7.91
N THR A 49 4.40 -9.93 -8.09
CA THR A 49 5.03 -9.49 -9.35
C THR A 49 6.54 -9.66 -9.38
N VAL A 50 7.15 -10.14 -8.28
CA VAL A 50 8.55 -10.56 -8.28
C VAL A 50 8.63 -11.92 -9.00
N PRO A 51 9.47 -12.06 -10.04
CA PRO A 51 9.76 -13.37 -10.60
C PRO A 51 10.41 -14.22 -9.52
N TRP A 52 9.74 -15.30 -9.14
CA TRP A 52 10.34 -16.36 -8.35
C TRP A 52 11.31 -17.07 -9.30
N ALA A 53 12.55 -17.26 -8.90
CA ALA A 53 13.52 -17.94 -9.74
C ALA A 53 13.05 -19.39 -9.95
N ASP A 54 12.71 -19.72 -11.20
CA ASP A 54 12.63 -21.10 -11.69
C ASP A 54 14.04 -21.64 -11.98
#